data_AF-W7D383-F1
#
_entry.id   AF-W7D383-F1
#
_cell.length_a   1.000
_cell.length_b   1.000
_cell.length_c   1.000
_cell.angle_alpha   90.00
_cell.angle_beta   90.00
_cell.angle_gamma   90.00
#
_symmetry.space_group_name_H-M   'P 1'
#
loop_
_entity.id
_entity.type
_entity.pdbx_description
1 polymer ?
#
loop_
_entity_poly.entity_id
_entity_poly.type
_entity_poly.pdbx_seq_one_letter_code
_entity_poly.pdbx_strand_id
1 'polypeptide(L)' 'MSGVRKAVSNRLAKIEGHVKSIKKMTDDNRSYDDIMLQMAAVKKALQSAEKVIFSEQMKEMVEQGEFNQKRVDSYIK' A
#
# COMPACT_ATOMS: atom_id res chain seq x y z
N MET A 1 -10.51 -16.61 -0.61
CA MET A 1 -9.96 -15.32 -1.08
C MET A 1 -9.15 -15.57 -2.34
N SER A 2 -9.28 -14.74 -3.38
CA SER A 2 -8.38 -14.81 -4.55
C SER A 2 -6.92 -14.58 -4.12
N GLY A 3 -5.96 -15.05 -4.93
CA GLY A 3 -4.53 -14.89 -4.65
C GLY A 3 -4.12 -13.43 -4.39
N VAL A 4 -4.67 -12.50 -5.17
CA VAL A 4 -4.45 -11.06 -5.00
C VAL A 4 -5.04 -10.53 -3.70
N ARG A 5 -6.27 -10.89 -3.34
CA ARG A 5 -6.88 -10.46 -2.06
C ARG A 5 -6.07 -10.95 -0.86
N LYS A 6 -5.54 -12.18 -0.91
CA LYS A 6 -4.64 -12.71 0.12
C LYS A 6 -3.31 -11.94 0.16
N ALA A 7 -2.71 -11.63 -1.00
CA ALA A 7 -1.49 -10.84 -1.06
C ALA A 7 -1.65 -9.42 -0.50
N VAL A 8 -2.77 -8.76 -0.80
CA VAL A 8 -3.13 -7.46 -0.25
C VAL A 8 -3.33 -7.54 1.26
N SER A 9 -4.11 -8.51 1.74
CA SER A 9 -4.34 -8.74 3.17
C SER A 9 -3.03 -8.95 3.93
N ASN A 10 -2.11 -9.76 3.40
CA ASN A 10 -0.79 -9.97 4.01
C ASN A 10 0.07 -8.70 4.07
N ARG A 11 -0.03 -7.82 3.06
CA ARG A 11 0.68 -6.52 3.05
C ARG A 11 0.08 -5.57 4.07
N LEU A 12 -1.24 -5.50 4.17
CA LEU A 12 -1.93 -4.69 5.18
C LEU A 12 -1.59 -5.15 6.61
N ALA A 13 -1.52 -6.45 6.86
CA ALA A 13 -1.10 -6.98 8.16
C ALA A 13 0.33 -6.54 8.55
N LYS A 14 1.25 -6.50 7.58
CA LYS A 14 2.61 -5.97 7.81
C LYS A 14 2.60 -4.47 8.10
N ILE A 15 1.83 -3.70 7.34
CA ILE A 15 1.66 -2.25 7.52
C ILE A 15 1.10 -1.97 8.93
N GLU A 16 0.09 -2.72 9.36
CA GLU A 16 -0.47 -2.60 10.71
C GLU A 16 0.59 -2.83 11.79
N GLY A 17 1.42 -3.85 11.63
CA GLY A 17 2.57 -4.09 12.52
C GLY A 17 3.56 -2.93 12.55
N HIS A 18 3.87 -2.34 11.39
CA HIS A 18 4.75 -1.17 11.31
C HIS A 18 4.14 0.05 12.02
N VAL A 19 2.84 0.31 11.81
CA VAL A 19 2.13 1.42 12.48
C VAL A 19 2.13 1.22 13.99
N LYS A 20 1.91 -0.01 14.48
CA LYS A 20 2.05 -0.34 15.91
C LYS A 20 3.45 -0.03 16.44
N SER A 21 4.50 -0.34 15.67
CA SER A 21 5.88 0.00 16.05
C SER A 21 6.13 1.50 16.08
N ILE A 22 5.60 2.27 15.12
CA ILE A 22 5.72 3.73 15.10
C ILE A 22 5.03 4.34 16.33
N LYS A 23 3.83 3.87 16.67
CA LYS A 23 3.14 4.29 17.89
C LYS A 23 4.02 4.08 19.12
N LYS A 24 4.63 2.89 19.25
CA LYS A 24 5.55 2.60 20.34
C LYS A 24 6.76 3.55 20.34
N MET A 25 7.34 3.86 19.18
CA MET A 25 8.43 4.85 19.09
C MET A 25 8.02 6.23 19.60
N THR A 26 6.78 6.64 19.31
CA THR A 26 6.20 7.89 19.82
C THR A 26 6.04 7.84 21.34
N ASP A 27 5.47 6.77 21.87
CA ASP A 27 5.26 6.59 23.32
C ASP A 27 6.60 6.50 24.08
N ASP A 28 7.63 5.94 23.45
CA ASP A 28 9.00 5.83 23.97
C ASP A 28 9.82 7.13 23.78
N ASN A 29 9.22 8.24 23.34
CA ASN A 29 9.86 9.54 23.08
C ASN A 29 11.09 9.46 22.15
N ARG A 30 11.04 8.63 21.11
CA ARG A 30 12.06 8.61 20.05
C ARG A 30 12.06 9.93 19.27
N SER A 31 13.17 10.23 18.58
CA SER A 31 13.30 11.46 17.80
C SER A 31 12.22 11.55 16.72
N TYR A 32 11.76 12.78 16.45
CA TYR A 32 10.80 13.01 15.37
C TYR A 32 11.38 12.65 13.99
N ASP A 33 12.69 12.77 13.79
CA ASP A 33 13.36 12.35 12.55
C ASP A 33 13.24 10.83 12.33
N ASP A 34 13.47 10.03 13.37
CA ASP A 34 13.30 8.57 13.31
C ASP A 34 11.84 8.19 13.03
N ILE A 35 10.90 8.85 13.70
CA ILE A 35 9.45 8.63 13.51
C ILE A 35 9.05 8.98 12.07
N MET A 36 9.49 10.14 11.56
CA MET A 36 9.23 10.58 10.19
C MET A 36 9.80 9.61 9.15
N LEU A 37 10.99 9.08 9.39
CA LEU A 37 11.60 8.06 8.53
C LEU A 37 10.75 6.79 8.47
N GLN A 38 10.25 6.29 9.60
CA GLN A 38 9.40 5.11 9.65
C GLN A 38 8.02 5.37 9.03
N MET A 39 7.44 6.56 9.23
CA MET A 39 6.20 6.96 8.56
C MET A 39 6.37 6.98 7.03
N ALA A 40 7.52 7.46 6.53
CA ALA A 40 7.84 7.40 5.10
C ALA A 40 7.93 5.95 4.58
N ALA A 41 8.46 5.03 5.39
CA ALA A 41 8.49 3.60 5.05
C ALA A 41 7.07 3.00 4.97
N VAL A 42 6.19 3.36 5.90
CA VAL A 42 4.77 2.95 5.86
C VAL A 42 4.07 3.50 4.61
N LYS A 43 4.29 4.77 4.26
CA LYS A 43 3.74 5.37 3.03
C LYS A 43 4.16 4.57 1.79
N LYS A 44 5.45 4.21 1.66
CA LYS A 44 5.95 3.38 0.55
C LYS A 44 5.34 1.99 0.55
N ALA A 45 5.14 1.37 1.72
CA ALA A 45 4.52 0.07 1.84
C ALA A 45 3.04 0.10 1.38
N LEU A 46 2.31 1.16 1.73
CA LEU A 46 0.92 1.37 1.28
C LEU A 46 0.84 1.56 -0.24
N GLN A 47 1.69 2.41 -0.82
CA GLN A 47 1.80 2.57 -2.27
C GLN A 47 2.10 1.25 -2.98
N SER A 48 2.90 0.37 -2.37
CA SER A 48 3.16 -0.97 -2.91
C SER A 48 1.93 -1.88 -2.88
N ALA A 49 1.08 -1.77 -1.85
CA ALA A 49 -0.18 -2.51 -1.79
C ALA A 49 -1.20 -2.00 -2.81
N GLU A 50 -1.31 -0.69 -2.99
CA GLU A 50 -2.15 -0.05 -4.02
C GLU A 50 -1.78 -0.54 -5.43
N LYS A 51 -0.48 -0.59 -5.75
CA LYS A 51 0.02 -1.11 -7.03
C LYS A 51 -0.41 -2.55 -7.31
N VAL A 52 -0.47 -3.41 -6.29
CA VAL A 52 -0.93 -4.80 -6.45
C VAL A 52 -2.40 -4.84 -6.82
N ILE A 53 -3.23 -4.02 -6.16
CA ILE A 53 -4.67 -3.92 -6.47
C ILE A 53 -4.86 -3.38 -7.89
N PHE A 54 -4.18 -2.28 -8.22
CA PHE A 54 -4.29 -1.64 -9.51
C PHE A 54 -3.84 -2.58 -10.64
N SER A 55 -2.76 -3.33 -10.46
CA SER A 55 -2.28 -4.30 -11.46
C SER A 55 -3.31 -5.38 -11.76
N GLU A 56 -4.08 -5.82 -10.76
CA GLU A 56 -5.15 -6.80 -10.97
C GLU A 56 -6.33 -6.18 -11.71
N GLN A 57 -6.78 -4.99 -11.30
CA GLN A 57 -7.85 -4.26 -11.98
C GLN A 57 -7.49 -3.95 -13.45
N MET A 58 -6.22 -3.68 -13.74
CA MET A 58 -5.72 -3.49 -15.10
C MET A 58 -5.86 -4.74 -15.95
N LYS A 59 -5.52 -5.92 -15.40
CA LYS A 59 -5.70 -7.19 -16.10
C LYS A 59 -7.18 -7.45 -16.38
N GLU A 60 -8.04 -7.29 -15.38
CA GLU A 60 -9.49 -7.45 -15.53
C GLU A 60 -10.05 -6.54 -16.62
N MET A 61 -9.66 -5.25 -16.65
CA MET A 61 -10.10 -4.31 -17.70
C MET A 61 -9.66 -4.74 -19.10
N VAL A 62 -8.43 -5.23 -19.26
CA VAL A 62 -7.92 -5.70 -20.56
C VAL A 62 -8.64 -6.98 -21.00
N GLU A 63 -8.85 -7.93 -20.08
CA GLU A 63 -9.56 -9.19 -20.35
C GLU A 63 -11.02 -8.96 -20.74
N GLN A 64 -11.66 -7.94 -20.15
CA GLN A 64 -13.06 -7.57 -20.43
C GLN A 64 -13.22 -6.64 -21.64
N GLY A 65 -12.12 -6.13 -22.22
CA GLY A 65 -12.17 -5.14 -23.29
C GLY A 65 -12.65 -3.75 -22.83
N GLU A 66 -12.63 -3.48 -21.53
CA GLU A 66 -13.12 -2.25 -20.88
C GLU A 66 -11.96 -1.31 -20.48
N PHE A 67 -10.89 -1.30 -21.26
CA PHE A 67 -9.71 -0.49 -20.94
C PHE A 67 -10.06 1.01 -20.84
N ASN A 68 -9.70 1.62 -19.71
CA ASN A 68 -9.97 3.04 -19.44
C ASN A 68 -8.69 3.80 -19.10
N GLN A 69 -8.11 4.48 -20.10
CA GLN A 69 -6.87 5.26 -19.96
C GLN A 69 -6.95 6.30 -18.82
N LYS A 70 -8.09 7.00 -18.65
CA LYS A 70 -8.25 8.02 -17.60
C LYS A 70 -8.13 7.42 -16.20
N ARG A 71 -8.65 6.20 -16.01
CA ARG A 71 -8.51 5.45 -14.76
C ARG A 71 -7.06 5.06 -14.52
N VAL A 72 -6.31 4.69 -15.57
CA VAL A 72 -4.88 4.40 -15.46
C VAL A 72 -4.07 5.63 -15.08
N ASP A 73 -4.30 6.74 -15.76
CA ASP A 73 -3.57 7.98 -15.54
C ASP A 73 -3.77 8.54 -14.13
N SER A 74 -4.94 8.29 -13.52
CA SER A 74 -5.22 8.70 -12.14
C SER A 74 -4.32 8.02 -11.09
N TYR A 75 -3.72 6.88 -11.43
CA TYR A 75 -2.82 6.12 -10.54
C TYR A 75 -1.33 6.41 -10.76
N ILE A 76 -0.97 7.08 -11.86
CA ILE A 76 0.43 7.34 -12.25
C ILE A 76 0.92 8.72 -11.78
N LYS A 77 0.03 9.59 -11.30
CA LYS A 77 0.38 10.90 -10.72
C LYS A 77 1.17 10.80 -9.41
#